data_AF-A0A1V4DLA0-F1
#
_entry.id   AF-A0A1V4DLA0-F1
#
_cell.length_a   1.000
_cell.length_b   1.000
_cell.length_c   1.000
_cell.angle_alpha   90.00
_cell.angle_beta   90.00
_cell.angle_gamma   90.00
#
_symmetry.space_group_name_H-M   'P 1'
#
loop_
_entity.id
_entity.type
_entity.pdbx_description
1 polymer ?
#
loop_
_entity_poly.entity_id
_entity_poly.type
_entity_poly.pdbx_seq_one_letter_code
_entity_poly.pdbx_strand_id
1 'polypeptide(L)' 'PANTLGIRRIMFAVDDIDDVIARLRAHGAELVGEVVQYEDAYRLCYIRGPEGIVVALAEQID' A
#
# COMPACT_ATOMS: atom_id res chain seq x y z
N PRO A 1 13.85 -0.34 -9.39
CA PRO A 1 13.06 -1.30 -10.21
C PRO A 1 12.23 -2.22 -9.29
N ALA A 2 11.01 -2.62 -9.69
CA ALA A 2 10.13 -3.43 -8.83
C ALA A 2 10.58 -4.91 -8.70
N ASN A 3 11.42 -5.38 -9.62
CA ASN A 3 11.94 -6.74 -9.71
C ASN A 3 13.47 -6.72 -9.56
N THR A 4 13.95 -6.40 -8.37
CA THR A 4 15.38 -6.40 -8.02
C THR A 4 15.60 -7.38 -6.87
N LEU A 5 16.73 -8.10 -6.88
CA LEU A 5 17.09 -9.03 -5.81
C LEU A 5 17.24 -8.27 -4.48
N GLY A 6 16.67 -8.82 -3.40
CA GLY A 6 16.68 -8.21 -2.07
C GLY A 6 15.30 -8.22 -1.41
N ILE A 7 15.20 -7.59 -0.22
CA ILE A 7 13.91 -7.40 0.48
C ILE A 7 13.03 -6.52 -0.39
N ARG A 8 11.84 -7.02 -0.73
CA ARG A 8 10.98 -6.39 -1.74
C ARG A 8 10.01 -5.38 -1.17
N ARG A 9 9.41 -5.66 0.00
CA ARG A 9 8.49 -4.78 0.75
C ARG A 9 8.04 -5.45 2.05
N ILE A 10 7.50 -4.64 2.96
CA ILE A 10 6.75 -5.06 4.15
C ILE A 10 5.26 -4.76 3.89
N MET A 11 4.37 -5.65 4.35
CA MET A 11 2.92 -5.48 4.27
C MET A 11 2.35 -5.17 5.64
N PHE A 12 1.45 -4.20 5.70
CA PHE A 12 0.72 -3.81 6.91
C PHE A 12 -0.77 -4.07 6.71
N ALA A 13 -1.40 -4.72 7.70
CA ALA A 13 -2.84 -4.76 7.81
C ALA A 13 -3.34 -3.43 8.40
N VAL A 14 -4.41 -2.88 7.83
CA VAL A 14 -5.02 -1.60 8.24
C VAL A 14 -6.53 -1.72 8.30
N ASP A 15 -7.15 -0.89 9.13
CA ASP A 15 -8.61 -0.92 9.34
C ASP A 15 -9.39 -0.13 8.28
N ASP A 16 -8.78 0.90 7.68
CA ASP A 16 -9.36 1.73 6.61
C ASP A 16 -8.26 2.14 5.63
N ILE A 17 -8.26 1.53 4.44
CA ILE A 17 -7.20 1.77 3.45
C ILE A 17 -7.26 3.18 2.87
N ASP A 18 -8.45 3.77 2.76
CA ASP A 18 -8.64 5.08 2.13
C ASP A 18 -8.17 6.20 3.06
N ASP A 19 -8.47 6.11 4.37
CA ASP A 19 -7.92 7.02 5.40
C ASP A 19 -6.38 6.96 5.42
N VAL A 20 -5.82 5.75 5.45
CA VAL A 20 -4.36 5.58 5.51
C VAL A 20 -3.70 6.12 4.25
N ILE A 21 -4.26 5.88 3.06
CA ILE A 21 -3.76 6.46 1.81
C ILE A 21 -3.81 7.99 1.86
N ALA A 22 -4.92 8.59 2.30
CA ALA A 22 -5.06 10.04 2.37
C ALA A 22 -4.01 10.68 3.29
N ARG A 23 -3.81 10.08 4.48
CA ARG A 23 -2.79 10.53 5.44
C ARG A 23 -1.38 10.39 4.89
N LEU A 24 -1.04 9.25 4.27
CA LEU A 24 0.29 9.03 3.71
C LEU A 24 0.57 9.98 2.53
N ARG A 25 -0.42 10.28 1.70
CA ARG A 25 -0.30 11.30 0.63
C ARG A 25 -0.02 12.69 1.18
N ALA A 26 -0.67 13.07 2.29
CA ALA A 26 -0.40 14.34 2.97
C ALA A 26 1.05 14.44 3.48
N HIS A 27 1.72 13.30 3.70
CA HIS A 27 3.14 13.21 4.07
C HIS A 27 4.08 12.92 2.90
N GLY A 28 3.63 13.08 1.65
CA GLY A 28 4.47 12.96 0.46
C GLY A 28 4.63 11.52 -0.07
N ALA A 29 3.76 10.60 0.35
CA ALA A 29 3.73 9.26 -0.22
C ALA A 29 2.89 9.20 -1.51
N GLU A 30 3.27 8.32 -2.42
CA GLU A 30 2.62 8.16 -3.73
C GLU A 30 2.05 6.75 -3.88
N LEU A 31 0.82 6.63 -4.37
CA LEU A 31 0.22 5.35 -4.72
C LEU A 31 0.91 4.78 -5.96
N VAL A 32 1.34 3.52 -5.87
CA VAL A 32 1.94 2.80 -6.98
C VAL A 32 0.86 1.90 -7.60
N GLY A 33 0.32 2.35 -8.74
CA GLY A 33 -0.82 1.69 -9.38
C GLY A 33 -2.14 2.13 -8.74
N GLU A 34 -3.00 1.17 -8.44
CA GLU A 34 -4.37 1.39 -7.96
C GLU A 34 -4.62 0.61 -6.67
N VAL A 35 -5.67 1.01 -5.94
CA VAL A 35 -6.24 0.15 -4.90
C VAL A 35 -7.05 -0.94 -5.60
N VAL A 36 -6.71 -2.19 -5.32
CA VAL A 36 -7.36 -3.35 -5.94
C VAL A 36 -8.10 -4.15 -4.88
N GLN A 37 -9.26 -4.70 -5.24
CA GLN A 37 -10.00 -5.62 -4.41
C GLN A 37 -9.67 -7.06 -4.84
N TYR A 38 -9.35 -7.90 -3.86
CA TYR A 38 -9.15 -9.33 -4.04
C TYR A 38 -10.35 -10.08 -3.47
N GLU A 39 -11.14 -10.66 -4.37
CA GLU A 39 -12.40 -11.32 -4.05
C GLU A 39 -13.28 -10.42 -3.17
N ASP A 40 -14.06 -10.99 -2.26
CA ASP A 40 -14.83 -10.24 -1.26
C ASP A 40 -14.12 -10.26 0.10
N ALA A 41 -12.77 -10.32 0.09
CA ALA A 41 -11.98 -10.58 1.29
C ALA A 41 -10.98 -9.47 1.63
N TYR A 42 -10.35 -8.82 0.65
CA TYR A 42 -9.32 -7.80 0.92
C TYR A 42 -9.31 -6.65 -0.10
N ARG A 43 -8.97 -5.45 0.37
CA ARG A 43 -8.50 -4.32 -0.45
C ARG A 43 -7.01 -4.15 -0.26
N LEU A 44 -6.26 -3.98 -1.35
CA LEU A 44 -4.79 -3.99 -1.34
C LEU A 44 -4.24 -2.83 -2.16
N CYS A 45 -3.11 -2.28 -1.73
CA CYS A 45 -2.35 -1.33 -2.55
C CYS A 45 -0.85 -1.31 -2.24
N TYR A 46 -0.07 -0.69 -3.12
CA TYR A 46 1.32 -0.35 -2.87
C TYR A 46 1.50 1.15 -2.77
N ILE A 47 2.30 1.59 -1.80
CA ILE A 47 2.66 3.00 -1.62
C ILE A 47 4.18 3.13 -1.62
N ARG A 48 4.66 4.18 -2.29
CA ARG A 48 6.05 4.64 -2.26
C ARG A 48 6.16 5.83 -1.33
N GLY A 49 6.93 5.69 -0.26
CA GLY A 49 7.21 6.79 0.66
C GLY A 49 8.22 7.81 0.08
N PRO A 50 8.48 8.93 0.80
CA PRO A 50 9.34 10.02 0.33
C PRO A 50 10.76 9.59 -0.06
N GLU A 51 11.33 8.59 0.62
CA GLU A 51 12.67 8.06 0.32
C GLU A 51 12.64 6.89 -0.70
N GLY A 52 11.51 6.69 -1.38
CA GLY A 52 11.38 5.64 -2.39
C GLY A 52 11.16 4.23 -1.84
N ILE A 53 11.03 4.07 -0.51
CA ILE A 53 10.68 2.81 0.15
C ILE A 53 9.27 2.40 -0.24
N VAL A 54 9.10 1.13 -0.63
CA VAL A 54 7.79 0.59 -1.01
C VAL A 54 7.22 -0.25 0.13
N VAL A 55 6.00 0.08 0.53
CA VAL A 55 5.19 -0.69 1.49
C VAL A 55 3.91 -1.16 0.81
N ALA A 56 3.34 -2.24 1.32
CA ALA A 56 2.02 -2.72 0.93
C ALA A 56 1.02 -2.50 2.07
N LEU A 57 -0.21 -2.14 1.71
CA LEU A 57 -1.33 -2.04 2.64
C LEU A 57 -2.37 -3.09 2.28
N ALA A 58 -3.01 -3.65 3.30
CA ALA A 58 -4.13 -4.57 3.16
C ALA A 58 -5.21 -4.24 4.18
N GLU A 59 -6.44 -4.06 3.73
CA GLU A 59 -7.64 -3.95 4.56
C GLU A 59 -8.48 -5.21 4.33
N GLN A 60 -8.92 -5.85 5.41
CA GLN A 60 -9.83 -6.98 5.32
C GLN A 60 -11.25 -6.46 5.11
N ILE A 61 -11.98 -7.05 4.16
CA ILE A 61 -13.38 -6.78 3.90
C ILE A 61 -14.19 -7.79 4.72
N ASP A 62 -15.10 -7.29 5.56
CA ASP A 62 -16.07 -8.08 6.33
C ASP A 62 -17.45 -8.12 5.67
#